data_AF-A0A6I2FRS8-F1
#
_entry.id   AF-A0A6I2FRS8-F1
#
_cell.length_a   1.000
_cell.length_b   1.000
_cell.length_c   1.000
_cell.angle_alpha   90.00
_cell.angle_beta   90.00
_cell.angle_gamma   90.00
#
_symmetry.space_group_name_H-M   'P 1'
#
loop_
_entity.id
_entity.type
_entity.pdbx_description
1 polymer ?
#
loop_
_entity_poly.entity_id
_entity_poly.type
_entity_poly.pdbx_seq_one_letter_code
_entity_poly.pdbx_strand_id
1 'polypeptide(L)'
;MEIGVSGFILKDTPRRELLDAVRTVAAGGRVLDPELAFTALRTPDCPLTDREIDVLRCFAAGADPREIAIQLSLTYGTVRNYLASSVAKLQARNRVDAIRIATASGWL
;
A
#
# COMPACT_ATOMS: atom_id res chain seq x y z
N MET A 1 9.19 -12.19 -0.87
CA MET A 1 10.29 -12.87 -0.16
C MET A 1 10.17 -12.43 1.29
N GLU A 2 9.37 -13.13 2.09
CA GLU A 2 9.27 -12.84 3.52
C GLU A 2 10.60 -13.24 4.15
N ILE A 3 11.35 -12.24 4.61
CA ILE A 3 12.60 -12.47 5.33
C ILE A 3 12.17 -12.94 6.72
N GLY A 4 12.45 -14.19 7.06
CA GLY A 4 12.10 -14.81 8.35
C GLY A 4 12.86 -14.16 9.51
N VAL A 5 12.49 -12.94 9.86
CA VAL A 5 13.14 -12.16 10.92
C VAL A 5 12.44 -12.44 12.24
N SER A 6 13.20 -12.94 13.21
CA SER A 6 12.70 -13.26 14.55
C SER A 6 12.64 -12.03 15.47
N GLY A 7 13.16 -10.87 15.07
CA GLY A 7 12.94 -9.62 15.79
C GLY A 7 13.50 -8.38 15.10
N PHE A 8 12.91 -7.23 15.40
CA PHE A 8 13.34 -5.91 14.94
C PHE A 8 13.46 -4.93 16.11
N ILE A 9 14.55 -4.17 16.12
CA ILE A 9 14.86 -3.15 17.12
C ILE A 9 15.44 -1.90 16.46
N LEU A 10 15.17 -0.72 17.02
CA LEU A 10 15.75 0.56 16.59
C LEU A 10 17.20 0.70 17.06
N LYS A 11 18.02 1.44 16.31
CA LYS A 11 19.45 1.62 16.63
C LYS A 11 19.69 2.39 17.94
N ASP A 12 18.70 3.18 18.36
CA ASP A 12 18.77 4.03 19.54
C ASP A 12 18.21 3.35 20.80
N THR A 13 17.78 2.08 20.70
CA THR A 13 17.29 1.30 21.84
C THR A 13 18.38 1.18 22.93
N PRO A 14 18.07 1.47 24.20
CA PRO A 14 19.03 1.36 25.31
C PRO A 14 19.70 -0.01 25.36
N ARG A 15 21.00 -0.05 25.69
CA ARG A 15 21.82 -1.29 25.71
C ARG A 15 21.18 -2.43 26.51
N ARG A 16 20.47 -2.11 27.60
CA ARG A 16 19.79 -3.11 28.44
C ARG A 16 18.61 -3.77 27.71
N GLU A 17 17.78 -2.98 27.03
CA GLU A 17 16.64 -3.49 26.25
C GLU A 17 17.10 -4.30 25.04
N LEU A 18 18.21 -3.91 24.40
CA LEU A 18 18.82 -4.72 23.34
C LEU A 18 19.24 -6.11 23.85
N LEU A 19 19.87 -6.18 25.03
CA LEU A 19 20.29 -7.46 25.62
C LEU A 19 19.10 -8.36 25.96
N ASP A 20 18.04 -7.78 26.51
CA ASP A 20 16.82 -8.52 26.85
C ASP A 20 16.09 -9.00 25.59
N ALA A 21 16.12 -8.21 24.52
CA ALA A 21 15.57 -8.60 23.23
C ALA A 21 16.35 -9.75 22.57
N VAL A 22 17.68 -9.71 22.60
CA VAL A 22 18.53 -10.80 22.11
C VAL A 22 18.25 -12.10 22.86
N ARG A 23 18.12 -12.04 24.19
CA ARG A 23 17.76 -13.20 25.03
C ARG A 23 16.37 -13.74 24.70
N THR A 24 15.40 -12.87 24.45
CA THR A 24 14.04 -13.25 24.08
C THR A 24 14.00 -13.96 22.74
N VAL A 25 14.73 -13.45 21.73
CA VAL A 25 14.84 -14.10 20.42
C VAL A 25 15.58 -15.44 20.51
N ALA A 26 16.65 -15.51 21.32
CA ALA A 26 17.38 -16.76 21.55
C ALA A 26 16.53 -17.83 22.23
N ALA A 27 15.53 -17.45 23.04
CA ALA A 27 14.54 -18.35 23.63
C ALA A 27 13.40 -18.74 22.65
N GLY A 28 13.48 -18.35 21.38
CA GLY A 28 12.46 -18.61 20.36
C GLY A 28 11.29 -17.63 20.36
N GLY A 29 11.35 -16.58 21.20
CA GLY A 29 10.41 -15.48 21.19
C GLY A 29 10.60 -14.54 20.00
N ARG A 30 9.63 -13.66 19.77
CA ARG A 30 9.74 -12.58 18.79
C ARG A 30 9.72 -11.24 19.50
N VAL A 31 10.61 -10.33 19.08
CA VAL A 31 10.68 -8.97 19.63
C VAL A 31 10.43 -7.97 18.52
N LEU A 32 9.42 -7.14 18.70
CA LEU A 32 9.13 -6.02 17.83
C LEU A 32 9.14 -4.76 18.68
N ASP A 33 10.03 -3.83 18.36
CA ASP A 33 10.05 -2.53 19.02
C ASP A 33 8.68 -1.81 18.87
N PRO A 34 8.12 -1.24 19.95
CA PRO A 34 6.81 -0.58 19.89
C PRO A 34 6.74 0.57 18.88
N GLU A 35 7.77 1.41 18.75
CA GLU A 35 7.77 2.50 17.76
C GLU A 35 7.81 1.96 16.32
N LEU A 36 8.56 0.88 16.11
CA LEU A 36 8.58 0.20 14.83
C LEU A 36 7.23 -0.45 14.52
N ALA A 37 6.56 -1.03 15.52
CA ALA A 37 5.21 -1.55 15.41
C ALA A 37 4.23 -0.43 15.03
N PHE A 38 4.29 0.72 15.71
CA PHE A 38 3.47 1.90 15.37
C PHE A 38 3.72 2.41 13.96
N THR A 39 4.97 2.42 13.50
CA THR A 39 5.31 2.85 12.14
C THR A 39 4.81 1.85 11.11
N ALA A 40 4.92 0.54 11.37
CA ALA A 40 4.37 -0.50 10.52
C ALA A 40 2.83 -0.53 10.49
N LEU A 41 2.18 -0.08 11.57
CA LEU A 41 0.72 0.06 11.66
C LEU A 41 0.18 1.28 10.91
N ARG A 42 1.02 2.29 10.58
CA ARG A 42 0.59 3.42 9.76
C ARG A 42 0.38 2.95 8.33
N THR A 43 -0.88 2.70 7.98
CA THR A 43 -1.28 2.54 6.58
C THR A 43 -0.98 3.87 5.87
N PRO A 44 -0.18 3.87 4.79
CA PRO A 44 0.06 5.10 4.04
C PRO A 44 -1.27 5.66 3.53
N ASP A 45 -1.45 6.98 3.68
CA ASP A 45 -2.62 7.67 3.17
C ASP A 45 -2.77 7.38 1.67
N CYS A 46 -4.00 7.15 1.23
CA CYS A 46 -4.27 6.88 -0.17
C CYS A 46 -3.85 8.10 -1.02
N PRO A 47 -2.93 7.95 -1.99
CA PRO A 47 -2.51 9.07 -2.83
C PRO A 47 -3.56 9.41 -3.91
N LEU A 48 -4.58 8.56 -4.08
CA LEU A 48 -5.64 8.73 -5.06
C LEU A 48 -6.77 9.59 -4.50
N THR A 49 -7.36 10.40 -5.36
CA THR A 49 -8.64 11.08 -5.10
C THR A 49 -9.79 10.10 -5.24
N ASP A 50 -10.95 10.42 -4.65
CA ASP A 50 -12.16 9.60 -4.77
C ASP A 50 -12.52 9.28 -6.22
N ARG A 51 -12.38 10.26 -7.13
CA ARG A 51 -12.66 10.07 -8.57
C ARG A 51 -11.68 9.14 -9.26
N GLU A 52 -10.42 9.15 -8.84
CA GLU A 52 -9.41 8.21 -9.35
C GLU A 52 -9.70 6.80 -8.85
N ILE A 53 -10.10 6.66 -7.58
CA ILE A 53 -10.51 5.37 -6.99
C ILE A 53 -11.72 4.82 -7.73
N ASP A 54 -12.77 5.61 -7.95
CA ASP A 54 -13.99 5.18 -8.66
C ASP A 54 -13.66 4.67 -10.08
N VAL A 55 -12.89 5.45 -10.84
CA VAL A 55 -12.48 5.08 -12.20
C VAL A 55 -11.62 3.81 -12.20
N LEU A 56 -10.66 3.71 -11.28
CA LEU A 56 -9.78 2.55 -11.17
C LEU A 56 -10.54 1.29 -10.73
N ARG A 57 -11.56 1.44 -9.87
CA ARG A 57 -12.45 0.35 -9.44
C ARG A 57 -13.29 -0.20 -10.59
N CYS A 58 -13.92 0.67 -11.40
CA CYS A 58 -14.64 0.23 -12.59
C CYS A 58 -13.70 -0.46 -13.60
N PHE A 59 -12.49 0.07 -13.79
CA PHE A 59 -11.49 -0.54 -14.66
C PHE A 59 -11.02 -1.91 -14.13
N ALA A 60 -10.87 -2.06 -12.81
CA ALA A 60 -10.56 -3.33 -12.17
C ALA A 60 -11.69 -4.37 -12.33
N ALA A 61 -12.94 -3.93 -12.39
CA ALA A 61 -14.09 -4.77 -12.70
C ALA A 61 -14.18 -5.17 -14.19
N GLY A 62 -13.27 -4.69 -15.04
CA GLY A 62 -13.18 -5.06 -16.46
C GLY A 62 -13.88 -4.09 -17.41
N ALA A 63 -14.43 -2.98 -16.92
CA ALA A 63 -15.08 -1.98 -17.77
C ALA A 63 -14.04 -1.25 -18.64
N ASP A 64 -14.36 -1.05 -19.92
CA ASP A 64 -13.52 -0.25 -20.81
C ASP A 64 -13.71 1.27 -20.54
N PRO A 65 -12.75 2.14 -20.92
CA PRO A 65 -12.84 3.55 -20.55
C PRO A 65 -14.04 4.33 -21.13
N ARG A 66 -14.73 3.83 -22.17
CA ARG A 66 -15.98 4.40 -22.69
C ARG A 66 -17.16 3.98 -21.83
N GLU A 67 -17.20 2.73 -21.37
CA GLU A 67 -18.22 2.25 -20.43
C GLU A 67 -18.12 3.01 -19.11
N ILE A 68 -16.90 3.18 -18.58
CA ILE A 68 -16.65 3.96 -17.36
C ILE A 68 -17.10 5.41 -17.52
N ALA A 69 -16.84 6.00 -18.69
CA ALA A 69 -17.26 7.37 -19.00
C ALA A 69 -18.79 7.53 -18.90
N ILE A 70 -19.54 6.56 -19.43
CA ILE A 70 -21.01 6.54 -19.32
C ILE A 70 -21.45 6.34 -17.86
N GLN A 71 -20.88 5.34 -17.18
CA GLN A 71 -21.26 4.99 -15.80
C GLN A 71 -21.02 6.13 -14.81
N LEU A 72 -19.92 6.87 -14.96
CA LEU A 72 -19.53 7.93 -14.05
C LEU A 72 -19.91 9.34 -14.54
N SER A 73 -20.65 9.45 -15.66
CA SER A 73 -20.99 10.73 -16.31
C SER A 73 -19.75 11.61 -16.59
N LEU A 74 -18.69 10.98 -17.09
CA LEU A 74 -17.42 11.61 -17.46
C LEU A 74 -17.21 11.57 -18.98
N THR A 75 -16.26 12.37 -19.47
CA THR A 75 -15.79 12.18 -20.85
C THR A 75 -14.75 11.06 -20.91
N TYR A 76 -14.65 10.39 -22.07
CA TYR A 76 -13.60 9.38 -22.31
C TYR A 76 -12.18 9.92 -22.05
N GLY A 77 -11.91 11.18 -22.42
CA GLY A 77 -10.64 11.84 -22.14
C GLY A 77 -10.38 12.00 -20.63
N THR A 78 -11.40 12.39 -19.87
CA THR A 78 -11.33 12.51 -18.41
C THR A 78 -11.03 11.16 -17.75
N VAL A 79 -11.69 10.08 -18.17
CA VAL A 79 -11.41 8.73 -17.64
C VAL A 79 -9.97 8.31 -17.93
N ARG A 80 -9.48 8.53 -19.15
CA ARG A 80 -8.08 8.25 -19.49
C ARG A 80 -7.10 9.04 -18.64
N ASN A 81 -7.42 10.30 -18.35
CA ASN A 81 -6.59 11.15 -17.49
C ASN A 81 -6.57 10.63 -16.05
N TYR A 82 -7.71 10.23 -15.49
CA TYR A 82 -7.75 9.62 -14.15
C TYR A 82 -6.97 8.31 -14.07
N LEU A 83 -7.09 7.43 -15.09
CA LEU A 83 -6.30 6.20 -15.15
C LEU A 83 -4.79 6.49 -15.26
N ALA A 84 -4.39 7.47 -16.07
CA ALA A 84 -2.98 7.86 -16.20
C ALA A 84 -2.45 8.49 -14.90
N SER A 85 -3.23 9.36 -14.27
CA SER A 85 -2.91 9.98 -12.98
C SER A 85 -2.75 8.92 -11.90
N SER A 86 -3.66 7.94 -11.85
CA SER A 86 -3.58 6.82 -10.89
C SER A 86 -2.29 6.01 -11.06
N VAL A 87 -1.92 5.69 -12.31
CA VAL A 87 -0.65 5.00 -12.60
C VAL A 87 0.54 5.82 -12.12
N ALA A 88 0.56 7.13 -12.39
CA ALA A 88 1.65 8.01 -11.99
C ALA A 88 1.77 8.15 -10.47
N LYS A 89 0.65 8.41 -9.78
CA LYS A 89 0.59 8.58 -8.32
C LYS A 89 0.97 7.31 -7.56
N LEU A 90 0.61 6.15 -8.10
CA LEU A 90 0.98 4.85 -7.55
C LEU A 90 2.38 4.38 -7.98
N GLN A 91 3.07 5.16 -8.82
CA GLN A 91 4.34 4.77 -9.45
C GLN A 91 4.27 3.38 -10.10
N ALA A 92 3.10 3.04 -10.66
CA ALA A 92 2.84 1.75 -11.26
C ALA A 92 3.42 1.68 -12.69
N ARG A 93 3.75 0.47 -13.14
CA ARG A 93 4.26 0.27 -14.52
C ARG A 93 3.18 0.41 -15.58
N ASN A 94 1.95 0.05 -15.24
CA ASN A 94 0.78 0.12 -16.11
C ASN A 94 -0.51 0.10 -15.26
N ARG A 95 -1.67 0.18 -15.91
CA ARG A 95 -2.98 0.22 -15.24
C ARG A 95 -3.28 -1.04 -14.43
N VAL A 96 -2.83 -2.21 -14.89
CA VAL A 96 -3.02 -3.48 -14.17
C VAL A 96 -2.16 -3.51 -12.91
N ASP A 97 -0.92 -3.03 -13.01
CA ASP A 97 -0.03 -2.89 -11.85
C ASP A 97 -0.55 -1.85 -10.85
N ALA A 98 -1.20 -0.78 -11.33
CA ALA A 98 -1.89 0.20 -10.48
C ALA A 98 -3.04 -0.44 -9.69
N ILE A 99 -3.87 -1.26 -10.32
CA ILE A 99 -4.91 -2.04 -9.63
C ILE A 99 -4.28 -2.94 -8.56
N ARG A 100 -3.25 -3.70 -8.93
CA ARG A 100 -2.55 -4.61 -8.00
C ARG A 100 -2.01 -3.87 -6.77
N ILE A 101 -1.39 -2.71 -6.95
CA ILE A 101 -0.87 -1.88 -5.86
C ILE A 101 -2.03 -1.39 -4.99
N ALA A 102 -3.06 -0.79 -5.59
CA ALA A 102 -4.18 -0.23 -4.85
C ALA A 102 -4.96 -1.29 -4.06
N THR A 103 -5.17 -2.49 -4.60
CA THR A 103 -5.77 -3.62 -3.87
C THR A 103 -4.87 -4.12 -2.73
N ALA A 104 -3.56 -4.26 -2.97
CA ALA A 104 -2.62 -4.70 -1.92
C ALA A 104 -2.51 -3.69 -0.75
N SER A 105 -2.73 -2.41 -1.05
CA SER A 105 -2.77 -1.32 -0.06
C SER A 105 -4.15 -1.12 0.58
N GLY A 106 -5.18 -1.85 0.16
CA GLY A 106 -6.55 -1.73 0.70
C GLY A 106 -7.31 -0.48 0.25
N TRP A 107 -6.91 0.13 -0.86
CA TRP A 107 -7.53 1.36 -1.39
C TRP A 107 -8.66 1.12 -2.40
N LEU A 108 -8.74 -0.09 -2.98
CA LEU A 108 -9.81 -0.52 -3.89
C LEU A 108 -10.75 -1.50 -3.21
#